data_AF-A0A2V9US66-F1
#
_entry.id   AF-A0A2V9US66-F1
#
_cell.length_a   1.000
_cell.length_b   1.000
_cell.length_c   1.000
_cell.angle_alpha   90.00
_cell.angle_beta   90.00
_cell.angle_gamma   90.00
#
_symmetry.space_group_name_H-M   'P 1'
#
loop_
_entity.id
_entity.type
_entity.pdbx_description
1 polymer ?
#
loop_
_entity_poly.entity_id
_entity_poly.type
_entity_poly.pdbx_seq_one_letter_code
_entity_poly.pdbx_strand_id
1 'polypeptide(L)'
;MPLAPLELDRASNLNHLLVHSQEYHTSYWGHLGLLGLRNHLILPGYVGYPNTAASSLFPANANVADMAHEQGALVGYVHPLENVPDPAKDDPLTYELPADVALGKVDYIEVVGFADHKSTAEVWYKLLNCGFRLPTAAGTDFMGNYASLRGPAGLNRVYAQVKPGPLKIELWLESIKAGRTFATNGPVLWFELGGKTAGGEVRLGKKQEVPFKVGMRSIVPVDHLQIVCNGRVAREIELKGDRQSADATGSIPIEGSGWCVLRAFSDKAEYPILDLYPYATTSPVYVSVVGSPLHSPADAAYFVAWVDRLIAAARGSANWNTEAEKQGVVGLLEEARGKYDVMAH
;
A
#
# COMPACT_ATOMS: atom_id res chain seq x y z
N MET A 1 -9.70 15.53 24.08
CA MET A 1 -9.67 14.47 25.12
C MET A 1 -8.62 13.45 24.70
N PRO A 2 -7.89 12.78 25.62
CA PRO A 2 -6.99 11.70 25.23
C PRO A 2 -7.79 10.56 24.59
N LEU A 3 -7.26 9.95 23.53
CA LEU A 3 -7.91 8.83 22.86
C LEU A 3 -7.95 7.61 23.82
N ALA A 4 -9.06 6.88 23.81
CA ALA A 4 -9.20 5.67 24.61
C ALA A 4 -8.19 4.60 24.16
N PRO A 5 -7.72 3.71 25.05
CA PRO A 5 -6.91 2.57 24.65
C PRO A 5 -7.67 1.69 23.65
N LEU A 6 -6.94 1.01 22.76
CA LEU A 6 -7.56 0.08 21.83
C LEU A 6 -8.10 -1.13 22.60
N GLU A 7 -9.37 -1.46 22.40
CA GLU A 7 -9.99 -2.62 23.02
C GLU A 7 -9.56 -3.90 22.30
N LEU A 8 -8.97 -4.82 23.05
CA LEU A 8 -8.56 -6.13 22.56
C LEU A 8 -9.70 -7.13 22.72
N ASP A 9 -9.86 -8.04 21.77
CA ASP A 9 -10.80 -9.14 21.92
C ASP A 9 -10.39 -10.05 23.10
N ARG A 10 -11.38 -10.64 23.78
CA ARG A 10 -11.18 -11.54 24.92
C ARG A 10 -10.37 -12.80 24.58
N ALA A 11 -10.29 -13.18 23.30
CA ALA A 11 -9.43 -14.25 22.82
C ALA A 11 -7.94 -13.90 22.83
N SER A 12 -7.58 -12.64 23.06
CA SER A 12 -6.18 -12.19 23.16
C SER A 12 -5.47 -12.77 24.38
N ASN A 13 -4.16 -13.02 24.23
CA ASN A 13 -3.27 -13.47 25.29
C ASN A 13 -1.86 -12.86 25.11
N LEU A 14 -0.91 -13.24 25.97
CA LEU A 14 0.45 -12.68 25.97
C LEU A 14 1.22 -12.88 24.65
N ASN A 15 0.84 -13.87 23.84
CA ASN A 15 1.55 -14.24 22.62
C ASN A 15 0.74 -13.95 21.35
N HIS A 16 -0.56 -13.61 21.47
CA HIS A 16 -1.46 -13.38 20.35
C HIS A 16 -2.46 -12.29 20.71
N LEU A 17 -2.56 -11.25 19.88
CA LEU A 17 -3.61 -10.25 19.99
C LEU A 17 -4.62 -10.47 18.87
N LEU A 18 -5.90 -10.45 19.22
CA LEU A 18 -6.99 -10.36 18.27
C LEU A 18 -7.60 -8.96 18.40
N VAL A 19 -7.61 -8.23 17.28
CA VAL A 19 -8.00 -6.82 17.21
C VAL A 19 -9.08 -6.68 16.15
N HIS A 20 -10.17 -6.02 16.52
CA HIS A 20 -11.23 -5.67 15.57
C HIS A 20 -10.81 -4.40 14.81
N SER A 21 -11.01 -4.42 13.49
CA SER A 21 -10.73 -3.30 12.59
C SER A 21 -11.85 -3.23 11.56
N GLN A 22 -11.83 -2.20 10.73
CA GLN A 22 -12.91 -1.95 9.77
C GLN A 22 -12.37 -1.91 8.35
N GLU A 23 -13.03 -2.62 7.45
CA GLU A 23 -13.02 -2.23 6.04
C GLU A 23 -14.14 -1.22 5.82
N TYR A 24 -13.83 -0.08 5.23
CA TYR A 24 -14.81 0.84 4.69
C TYR A 24 -14.96 0.60 3.20
N HIS A 25 -16.14 0.15 2.79
CA HIS A 25 -16.35 -0.40 1.46
C HIS A 25 -17.11 0.58 0.57
N THR A 26 -16.58 0.89 -0.61
CA THR A 26 -17.30 1.69 -1.60
C THR A 26 -17.36 0.95 -2.93
N SER A 27 -18.50 0.95 -3.60
CA SER A 27 -18.58 0.42 -4.97
C SER A 27 -18.08 1.41 -6.04
N TYR A 28 -17.40 2.48 -5.62
CA TYR A 28 -16.96 3.56 -6.50
C TYR A 28 -15.50 3.90 -6.23
N TRP A 29 -15.18 4.47 -5.07
CA TRP A 29 -13.87 5.05 -4.69
C TRP A 29 -12.76 4.05 -4.37
N GLY A 30 -13.09 2.76 -4.25
CA GLY A 30 -12.21 1.72 -3.71
C GLY A 30 -12.39 1.54 -2.21
N HIS A 31 -11.67 0.59 -1.62
CA HIS A 31 -11.90 0.16 -0.24
C HIS A 31 -10.75 0.60 0.67
N LEU A 32 -11.08 0.95 1.91
CA LEU A 32 -10.12 1.33 2.93
C LEU A 32 -10.08 0.31 4.07
N GLY A 33 -8.88 -0.06 4.49
CA GLY A 33 -8.63 -0.70 5.78
C GLY A 33 -8.35 0.36 6.84
N LEU A 34 -9.12 0.34 7.91
CA LEU A 34 -9.04 1.26 9.05
C LEU A 34 -8.54 0.48 10.27
N LEU A 35 -7.24 0.60 10.54
CA LEU A 35 -6.57 -0.14 11.61
C LEU A 35 -6.42 0.75 12.83
N GLY A 36 -6.96 0.32 13.96
CA GLY A 36 -6.74 1.01 15.22
C GLY A 36 -7.76 2.11 15.56
N LEU A 37 -9.00 1.99 15.08
CA LEU A 37 -10.11 2.82 15.55
C LEU A 37 -10.29 2.65 17.06
N ARG A 38 -10.42 3.76 17.80
CA ARG A 38 -10.40 3.77 19.28
C ARG A 38 -11.75 4.06 19.93
N ASN A 39 -12.71 4.60 19.19
CA ASN A 39 -13.97 5.05 19.77
C ASN A 39 -15.17 4.35 19.13
N HIS A 40 -15.25 4.33 17.79
CA HIS A 40 -16.37 3.74 17.08
C HIS A 40 -16.00 3.35 15.65
N LEU A 41 -16.74 2.38 15.11
CA LEU A 41 -16.78 2.12 13.67
C LEU A 41 -17.42 3.31 12.96
N ILE A 42 -16.93 3.62 11.76
CA ILE A 42 -17.53 4.65 10.91
C ILE A 42 -18.78 4.07 10.26
N LEU A 43 -19.95 4.66 10.54
CA LEU A 43 -21.25 4.19 10.05
C LEU A 43 -21.97 5.28 9.22
N PRO A 44 -22.64 4.92 8.11
CA PRO A 44 -22.67 3.59 7.50
C PRO A 44 -21.28 3.20 6.98
N GLY A 45 -20.90 1.93 7.13
CA GLY A 45 -19.58 1.42 6.73
C GLY A 45 -19.39 1.23 5.22
N TYR A 46 -20.32 1.77 4.42
CA TYR A 46 -20.32 1.65 2.97
C TYR A 46 -21.12 2.77 2.29
N VAL A 47 -20.75 3.10 1.04
CA VAL A 47 -21.47 4.05 0.16
C VAL A 47 -21.30 3.76 -1.34
N GLY A 48 -22.05 4.50 -2.15
CA GLY A 48 -21.94 4.50 -3.62
C GLY A 48 -22.71 3.39 -4.32
N TYR A 49 -23.65 2.72 -3.64
CA TYR A 49 -24.40 1.57 -4.17
C TYR A 49 -25.67 2.01 -4.91
N PRO A 50 -25.70 1.94 -6.26
CA PRO A 50 -26.82 2.45 -7.05
C PRO A 50 -28.14 1.74 -6.69
N ASN A 51 -29.25 2.46 -6.84
CA ASN A 51 -30.61 1.95 -6.52
C ASN A 51 -30.83 1.55 -5.05
N THR A 52 -30.02 2.09 -4.12
CA THR A 52 -30.20 1.91 -2.66
C THR A 52 -30.23 3.26 -1.93
N ALA A 53 -30.56 3.23 -0.63
CA ALA A 53 -30.47 4.41 0.23
C ALA A 53 -29.02 4.89 0.47
N ALA A 54 -28.03 4.04 0.15
CA ALA A 54 -26.60 4.36 0.18
C ALA A 54 -26.05 4.65 -1.22
N SER A 55 -26.89 5.17 -2.13
CA SER A 55 -26.49 5.46 -3.51
C SER A 55 -25.60 6.68 -3.63
N SER A 56 -25.68 7.65 -2.71
CA SER A 56 -24.79 8.81 -2.73
C SER A 56 -23.33 8.35 -2.73
N LEU A 57 -22.52 9.02 -3.56
CA LEU A 57 -21.08 8.83 -3.56
C LEU A 57 -20.39 9.51 -2.36
N PHE A 58 -21.13 10.19 -1.49
CA PHE A 58 -20.59 10.78 -0.26
C PHE A 58 -20.85 9.88 0.97
N PRO A 59 -19.90 9.78 1.92
CA PRO A 59 -18.55 10.35 1.90
C PRO A 59 -17.61 9.72 0.87
N ALA A 60 -16.67 10.52 0.35
CA ALA A 60 -15.53 10.00 -0.39
C ALA A 60 -14.52 9.35 0.58
N ASN A 61 -13.58 8.54 0.07
CA ASN A 61 -12.59 7.86 0.90
C ASN A 61 -11.73 8.86 1.69
N ALA A 62 -11.38 10.01 1.12
CA ALA A 62 -10.67 11.06 1.86
C ALA A 62 -11.43 11.55 3.11
N ASN A 63 -12.77 11.64 3.04
CA ASN A 63 -13.57 12.06 4.19
C ASN A 63 -13.55 10.99 5.29
N VAL A 64 -13.63 9.72 4.90
CA VAL A 64 -13.55 8.57 5.82
C VAL A 64 -12.17 8.49 6.47
N ALA A 65 -11.11 8.78 5.69
CA ALA A 65 -9.75 8.83 6.20
C ALA A 65 -9.59 9.88 7.30
N ASP A 66 -10.15 11.08 7.10
CA ASP A 66 -10.15 12.13 8.14
C ASP A 66 -10.87 11.68 9.41
N MET A 67 -12.05 11.07 9.29
CA MET A 67 -12.80 10.53 10.43
C MET A 67 -12.02 9.43 11.17
N ALA A 68 -11.27 8.59 10.45
CA ALA A 68 -10.45 7.53 11.04
C ALA A 68 -9.19 8.11 11.74
N HIS A 69 -8.54 9.09 11.11
CA HIS A 69 -7.38 9.79 11.68
C HIS A 69 -7.73 10.58 12.94
N GLU A 70 -8.93 11.16 13.03
CA GLU A 70 -9.44 11.78 14.26
C GLU A 70 -9.50 10.79 15.44
N GLN A 71 -9.71 9.51 15.16
CA GLN A 71 -9.64 8.43 16.16
C GLN A 71 -8.22 7.88 16.37
N GLY A 72 -7.23 8.36 15.61
CA GLY A 72 -5.84 7.91 15.63
C GLY A 72 -5.61 6.55 14.97
N ALA A 73 -6.52 6.12 14.10
CA ALA A 73 -6.35 4.93 13.27
C ALA A 73 -5.34 5.18 12.14
N LEU A 74 -4.80 4.10 11.58
CA LEU A 74 -4.13 4.11 10.28
C LEU A 74 -5.15 3.81 9.19
N VAL A 75 -5.01 4.50 8.07
CA VAL A 75 -5.84 4.32 6.88
C VAL A 75 -4.98 3.73 5.77
N GLY A 76 -5.43 2.64 5.15
CA GLY A 76 -4.75 2.10 3.99
C GLY A 76 -5.70 1.63 2.92
N TYR A 77 -5.22 1.61 1.68
CA TYR A 77 -5.96 1.01 0.59
C TYR A 77 -5.74 -0.51 0.59
N VAL A 78 -6.84 -1.24 0.66
CA VAL A 78 -6.86 -2.71 0.76
C VAL A 78 -7.25 -3.31 -0.59
N HIS A 79 -6.55 -4.39 -0.98
CA HIS A 79 -6.71 -5.11 -2.26
C HIS A 79 -7.14 -4.22 -3.45
N PRO A 80 -6.37 -3.17 -3.79
CA PRO A 80 -6.90 -2.06 -4.56
C PRO A 80 -7.02 -2.31 -6.07
N LEU A 81 -6.19 -3.18 -6.66
CA LEU A 81 -6.04 -3.25 -8.12
C LEU A 81 -5.84 -4.68 -8.64
N GLU A 82 -6.77 -5.15 -9.47
CA GLU A 82 -6.64 -6.41 -10.23
C GLU A 82 -5.84 -6.27 -11.52
N ASN A 83 -5.75 -5.05 -12.05
CA ASN A 83 -4.99 -4.70 -13.26
C ASN A 83 -4.43 -3.28 -13.07
N VAL A 84 -3.38 -2.93 -13.84
CA VAL A 84 -2.84 -1.57 -13.87
C VAL A 84 -3.77 -0.69 -14.71
N PRO A 85 -4.40 0.35 -14.13
CA PRO A 85 -5.30 1.19 -14.91
C PRO A 85 -4.56 2.01 -15.97
N ASP A 86 -5.18 2.21 -17.13
CA ASP A 86 -4.75 3.13 -18.17
C ASP A 86 -5.72 4.32 -18.21
N PRO A 87 -5.40 5.46 -17.55
CA PRO A 87 -6.27 6.63 -17.51
C PRO A 87 -6.63 7.22 -18.88
N ALA A 88 -5.88 6.88 -19.94
CA ALA A 88 -6.18 7.32 -21.29
C ALA A 88 -7.23 6.45 -21.99
N LYS A 89 -7.49 5.23 -21.51
CA LYS A 89 -8.37 4.25 -22.17
C LYS A 89 -9.50 3.73 -21.29
N ASP A 90 -9.25 3.54 -20.01
CA ASP A 90 -10.19 2.87 -19.12
C ASP A 90 -11.36 3.79 -18.73
N ASP A 91 -12.57 3.26 -18.84
CA ASP A 91 -13.81 3.95 -18.49
C ASP A 91 -14.86 2.92 -17.98
N PRO A 92 -15.41 3.08 -16.77
CA PRO A 92 -15.12 4.11 -15.80
C PRO A 92 -13.85 3.82 -14.99
N LEU A 93 -13.14 4.89 -14.59
CA LEU A 93 -12.01 4.84 -13.66
C LEU A 93 -12.42 5.56 -12.37
N THR A 94 -12.85 4.80 -11.35
CA THR A 94 -13.53 5.37 -10.16
C THR A 94 -12.72 5.29 -8.86
N TYR A 95 -11.48 4.84 -8.89
CA TYR A 95 -10.64 4.65 -7.69
C TYR A 95 -9.96 5.92 -7.20
N GLU A 96 -10.23 6.33 -5.95
CA GLU A 96 -9.75 7.59 -5.35
C GLU A 96 -8.29 7.52 -4.85
N LEU A 97 -7.65 6.34 -4.87
CA LEU A 97 -6.30 6.11 -4.32
C LEU A 97 -5.28 7.21 -4.65
N PRO A 98 -5.09 7.64 -5.92
CA PRO A 98 -4.13 8.69 -6.20
C PRO A 98 -4.47 10.01 -5.50
N ALA A 99 -5.76 10.38 -5.43
CA ALA A 99 -6.19 11.62 -4.81
C ALA A 99 -5.88 11.60 -3.31
N ASP A 100 -6.28 10.52 -2.63
CA ASP A 100 -6.06 10.34 -1.20
C ASP A 100 -4.58 10.36 -0.81
N VAL A 101 -3.71 9.73 -1.63
CA VAL A 101 -2.26 9.76 -1.41
C VAL A 101 -1.71 11.18 -1.53
N ALA A 102 -2.12 11.94 -2.56
CA ALA A 102 -1.69 13.33 -2.73
C ALA A 102 -2.17 14.24 -1.60
N LEU A 103 -3.33 13.94 -1.02
CA LEU A 103 -3.91 14.66 0.10
C LEU A 103 -3.33 14.23 1.46
N GLY A 104 -2.46 13.23 1.49
CA GLY A 104 -1.82 12.74 2.72
C GLY A 104 -2.76 11.93 3.61
N LYS A 105 -3.78 11.30 3.02
CA LYS A 105 -4.82 10.55 3.71
C LYS A 105 -4.47 9.08 3.94
N VAL A 106 -3.47 8.56 3.22
CA VAL A 106 -3.10 7.14 3.20
C VAL A 106 -1.81 6.89 3.99
N ASP A 107 -1.85 6.00 4.98
CA ASP A 107 -0.73 5.58 5.82
C ASP A 107 -0.04 4.30 5.32
N TYR A 108 -0.75 3.44 4.60
CA TYR A 108 -0.21 2.18 4.04
C TYR A 108 -1.00 1.71 2.81
N ILE A 109 -0.44 0.79 2.04
CA ILE A 109 -1.14 0.13 0.92
C ILE A 109 -0.90 -1.37 0.97
N GLU A 110 -1.95 -2.16 0.77
CA GLU A 110 -1.81 -3.61 0.61
C GLU A 110 -1.30 -3.95 -0.78
N VAL A 111 0.01 -4.05 -0.93
CA VAL A 111 0.62 -4.54 -2.18
C VAL A 111 0.43 -6.05 -2.32
N VAL A 112 0.34 -6.76 -1.19
CA VAL A 112 0.08 -8.20 -1.17
C VAL A 112 -1.31 -8.43 -0.59
N GLY A 113 -2.28 -8.81 -1.40
CA GLY A 113 -3.65 -8.92 -0.93
C GLY A 113 -4.53 -9.85 -1.76
N PHE A 114 -5.84 -9.64 -1.70
CA PHE A 114 -6.79 -10.41 -2.50
C PHE A 114 -6.62 -10.18 -4.02
N ALA A 115 -6.34 -8.93 -4.39
CA ALA A 115 -6.14 -8.49 -5.77
C ALA A 115 -4.72 -8.79 -6.28
N ASP A 116 -4.49 -8.63 -7.59
CA ASP A 116 -3.18 -8.89 -8.20
C ASP A 116 -2.03 -8.04 -7.61
N HIS A 117 -1.04 -8.75 -7.05
CA HIS A 117 0.10 -8.18 -6.35
C HIS A 117 0.98 -7.31 -7.26
N LYS A 118 1.23 -7.76 -8.49
CA LYS A 118 2.11 -7.09 -9.46
C LYS A 118 1.47 -5.80 -9.99
N SER A 119 0.17 -5.81 -10.25
CA SER A 119 -0.60 -4.65 -10.68
C SER A 119 -0.62 -3.55 -9.62
N THR A 120 -0.88 -3.93 -8.36
CA THR A 120 -0.79 -2.99 -7.24
C THR A 120 0.62 -2.45 -7.06
N ALA A 121 1.65 -3.30 -7.15
CA ALA A 121 3.04 -2.88 -7.05
C ALA A 121 3.43 -1.86 -8.14
N GLU A 122 2.95 -2.03 -9.38
CA GLU A 122 3.25 -1.08 -10.46
C GLU A 122 2.70 0.32 -10.18
N VAL A 123 1.44 0.44 -9.75
CA VAL A 123 0.86 1.74 -9.39
C VAL A 123 1.51 2.30 -8.13
N TRP A 124 1.80 1.45 -7.14
CA TRP A 124 2.53 1.85 -5.94
C TRP A 124 3.89 2.47 -6.28
N TYR A 125 4.63 1.87 -7.22
CA TYR A 125 5.92 2.42 -7.67
C TYR A 125 5.78 3.79 -8.32
N LYS A 126 4.71 4.05 -9.07
CA LYS A 126 4.41 5.38 -9.63
C LYS A 126 4.17 6.40 -8.53
N LEU A 127 3.41 6.03 -7.48
CA LEU A 127 3.20 6.89 -6.32
C LEU A 127 4.53 7.21 -5.61
N LEU A 128 5.37 6.20 -5.38
CA LEU A 128 6.69 6.38 -4.78
C LEU A 128 7.61 7.25 -5.67
N ASN A 129 7.53 7.12 -6.99
CA ASN A 129 8.25 7.96 -7.96
C ASN A 129 7.76 9.42 -7.95
N CYS A 130 6.54 9.69 -7.46
CA CYS A 130 6.06 11.04 -7.18
C CYS A 130 6.53 11.55 -5.80
N GLY A 131 7.42 10.82 -5.11
CA GLY A 131 8.01 11.23 -3.85
C GLY A 131 7.16 10.96 -2.60
N PHE A 132 6.01 10.31 -2.76
CA PHE A 132 5.21 9.88 -1.62
C PHE A 132 5.92 8.79 -0.84
N ARG A 133 5.85 8.88 0.49
CA ARG A 133 6.37 7.84 1.39
C ARG A 133 5.22 6.93 1.80
N LEU A 134 5.05 5.83 1.09
CA LEU A 134 3.92 4.93 1.26
C LEU A 134 4.40 3.50 1.58
N PRO A 135 4.32 3.07 2.86
CA PRO A 135 4.58 1.69 3.29
C PRO A 135 3.70 0.64 2.61
N THR A 136 4.25 -0.56 2.42
CA THR A 136 3.47 -1.75 2.05
C THR A 136 2.94 -2.50 3.28
N ALA A 137 1.76 -3.08 3.12
CA ALA A 137 1.10 -4.01 4.04
C ALA A 137 0.46 -5.16 3.25
N ALA A 138 -0.36 -5.96 3.94
CA ALA A 138 -1.05 -7.09 3.35
C ALA A 138 -2.30 -7.49 4.13
N GLY A 139 -3.28 -8.04 3.41
CA GLY A 139 -4.52 -8.57 3.96
C GLY A 139 -5.08 -9.68 3.07
N THR A 140 -5.56 -10.77 3.65
CA THR A 140 -6.09 -11.90 2.87
C THR A 140 -7.45 -11.57 2.23
N ASP A 141 -8.22 -10.66 2.82
CA ASP A 141 -9.66 -10.52 2.60
C ASP A 141 -10.36 -11.88 2.69
N PHE A 142 -10.23 -12.51 3.87
CA PHE A 142 -10.69 -13.87 4.07
C PHE A 142 -12.16 -13.92 4.49
N MET A 143 -12.98 -14.62 3.71
CA MET A 143 -14.37 -14.89 4.05
C MET A 143 -14.55 -16.36 4.45
N GLY A 144 -14.69 -16.61 5.76
CA GLY A 144 -14.57 -17.96 6.33
C GLY A 144 -15.78 -18.89 6.18
N ASN A 145 -16.92 -18.40 5.72
CA ASN A 145 -18.18 -19.18 5.63
C ASN A 145 -18.54 -19.63 4.21
N TYR A 146 -17.67 -19.42 3.22
CA TYR A 146 -17.82 -19.97 1.87
C TYR A 146 -16.45 -20.37 1.28
N ALA A 147 -16.46 -21.10 0.16
CA ALA A 147 -15.23 -21.43 -0.56
C ALA A 147 -14.61 -20.14 -1.11
N SER A 148 -13.65 -19.58 -0.39
CA SER A 148 -12.93 -18.38 -0.81
C SER A 148 -12.09 -18.67 -2.06
N LEU A 149 -12.08 -17.72 -3.00
CA LEU A 149 -11.24 -17.76 -4.21
C LEU A 149 -9.74 -17.63 -3.88
N ARG A 150 -9.43 -17.08 -2.70
CA ARG A 150 -8.07 -16.89 -2.17
C ARG A 150 -7.94 -17.66 -0.86
N GLY A 151 -6.75 -18.20 -0.59
CA GLY A 151 -6.51 -19.18 0.47
C GLY A 151 -6.87 -18.75 1.92
N PRO A 152 -6.46 -19.55 2.92
CA PRO A 152 -6.97 -19.44 4.28
C PRO A 152 -6.61 -18.11 4.95
N ALA A 153 -7.30 -17.79 6.05
CA ALA A 153 -6.96 -16.67 6.93
C ALA A 153 -5.44 -16.64 7.20
N GLY A 154 -4.84 -15.46 6.98
CA GLY A 154 -3.41 -15.27 7.15
C GLY A 154 -2.54 -15.74 5.98
N LEU A 155 -3.12 -16.16 4.83
CA LEU A 155 -2.36 -16.39 3.60
C LEU A 155 -1.45 -15.18 3.28
N ASN A 156 -2.07 -14.03 2.99
CA ASN A 156 -1.40 -12.74 2.83
C ASN A 156 -1.19 -12.11 4.21
N ARG A 157 0.04 -11.69 4.50
CA ARG A 157 0.40 -11.15 5.81
C ARG A 157 1.52 -10.13 5.74
N VAL A 158 1.49 -9.17 6.65
CA VAL A 158 2.55 -8.18 6.84
C VAL A 158 3.29 -8.47 8.13
N TYR A 159 4.61 -8.52 8.04
CA TYR A 159 5.49 -8.55 9.19
C TYR A 159 6.00 -7.15 9.48
N ALA A 160 5.95 -6.74 10.74
CA ALA A 160 6.39 -5.42 11.17
C ALA A 160 7.48 -5.55 12.24
N GLN A 161 8.57 -4.79 12.08
CA GLN A 161 9.71 -4.83 12.99
C GLN A 161 9.43 -4.01 14.25
N VAL A 162 9.21 -4.72 15.35
CA VAL A 162 9.07 -4.15 16.70
C VAL A 162 10.27 -4.51 17.57
N LYS A 163 10.57 -3.67 18.58
CA LYS A 163 11.61 -3.99 19.57
C LYS A 163 11.16 -5.18 20.42
N PRO A 164 12.09 -6.03 20.90
CA PRO A 164 11.76 -7.08 21.86
C PRO A 164 11.05 -6.52 23.09
N GLY A 165 9.97 -7.19 23.49
CA GLY A 165 9.13 -6.76 24.61
C GLY A 165 7.75 -7.40 24.55
N PRO A 166 6.83 -6.99 25.45
CA PRO A 166 5.44 -7.46 25.41
C PRO A 166 4.77 -7.14 24.07
N LEU A 167 3.92 -8.04 23.60
CA LEU A 167 3.13 -7.82 22.39
C LEU A 167 2.14 -6.67 22.61
N LYS A 168 2.25 -5.62 21.79
CA LYS A 168 1.42 -4.42 21.84
C LYS A 168 1.02 -4.00 20.44
N ILE A 169 -0.27 -3.83 20.21
CA ILE A 169 -0.82 -3.43 18.91
C ILE A 169 -0.31 -2.05 18.48
N GLU A 170 -0.12 -1.13 19.43
CA GLU A 170 0.35 0.23 19.15
C GLU A 170 1.74 0.22 18.52
N LEU A 171 2.66 -0.61 19.04
CA LEU A 171 4.01 -0.74 18.50
C LEU A 171 4.00 -1.34 17.08
N TRP A 172 3.06 -2.23 16.80
CA TRP A 172 2.87 -2.82 15.48
C TRP A 172 2.31 -1.78 14.48
N LEU A 173 1.29 -1.01 14.87
CA LEU A 173 0.74 0.09 14.06
C LEU A 173 1.81 1.16 13.78
N GLU A 174 2.57 1.59 14.79
CA GLU A 174 3.71 2.49 14.61
C GLU A 174 4.75 1.94 13.63
N SER A 175 4.93 0.63 13.60
CA SER A 175 5.86 -0.04 12.69
C SER A 175 5.35 -0.10 11.25
N ILE A 176 4.05 -0.30 11.05
CA ILE A 176 3.42 -0.17 9.73
C ILE A 176 3.57 1.24 9.21
N LYS A 177 3.12 2.24 9.98
CA LYS A 177 3.17 3.66 9.56
C LYS A 177 4.59 4.12 9.24
N ALA A 178 5.58 3.61 9.97
CA ALA A 178 6.99 3.92 9.73
C ALA A 178 7.63 3.12 8.58
N GLY A 179 6.88 2.23 7.90
CA GLY A 179 7.39 1.42 6.81
C GLY A 179 8.42 0.38 7.22
N ARG A 180 8.47 -0.01 8.49
CA ARG A 180 9.36 -1.08 8.96
C ARG A 180 8.71 -2.44 8.74
N THR A 181 8.35 -2.73 7.49
CA THR A 181 7.53 -3.88 7.12
C THR A 181 8.04 -4.62 5.90
N PHE A 182 7.62 -5.88 5.77
CA PHE A 182 7.50 -6.56 4.48
C PHE A 182 6.17 -7.29 4.41
N ALA A 183 5.60 -7.36 3.21
CA ALA A 183 4.34 -8.00 2.88
C ALA A 183 4.62 -9.30 2.11
N THR A 184 3.87 -10.38 2.37
CA THR A 184 4.15 -11.70 1.80
C THR A 184 2.94 -12.64 1.82
N ASN A 185 2.91 -13.59 0.90
CA ASN A 185 2.07 -14.79 0.97
C ASN A 185 2.88 -16.10 1.13
N GLY A 186 4.21 -16.00 1.28
CA GLY A 186 5.12 -17.12 1.45
C GLY A 186 6.57 -16.69 1.71
N PRO A 187 7.27 -16.09 0.73
CA PRO A 187 8.67 -15.70 0.89
C PRO A 187 8.88 -14.65 1.98
N VAL A 188 9.83 -14.88 2.88
CA VAL A 188 10.25 -13.95 3.93
C VAL A 188 11.49 -13.21 3.45
N LEU A 189 11.46 -11.87 3.57
CA LEU A 189 12.50 -10.99 3.01
C LEU A 189 13.26 -10.23 4.09
N TRP A 190 14.54 -10.01 3.83
CA TRP A 190 15.40 -9.07 4.55
C TRP A 190 16.12 -8.18 3.54
N PHE A 191 16.07 -6.86 3.74
CA PHE A 191 16.73 -5.90 2.87
C PHE A 191 17.38 -4.78 3.67
N GLU A 192 18.66 -4.53 3.37
CA GLU A 192 19.45 -3.42 3.86
C GLU A 192 20.11 -2.73 2.67
N LEU A 193 20.02 -1.40 2.61
CA LEU A 193 20.72 -0.56 1.65
C LEU A 193 21.41 0.58 2.40
N GLY A 194 22.73 0.74 2.21
CA GLY A 194 23.50 1.79 2.88
C GLY A 194 23.40 1.76 4.41
N GLY A 195 23.26 0.57 5.01
CA GLY A 195 23.06 0.38 6.45
C GLY A 195 21.66 0.76 6.96
N LYS A 196 20.68 0.94 6.06
CA LYS A 196 19.28 1.23 6.38
C LYS A 196 18.37 0.09 5.93
N THR A 197 17.40 -0.25 6.75
CA THR A 197 16.35 -1.23 6.45
C THR A 197 15.06 -0.54 6.02
N ALA A 198 14.03 -1.32 5.67
CA ALA A 198 12.71 -0.82 5.27
C ALA A 198 12.20 0.31 6.20
N GLY A 199 11.69 1.38 5.59
CA GLY A 199 11.26 2.61 6.28
C GLY A 199 12.39 3.60 6.58
N GLY A 200 13.65 3.16 6.45
CA GLY A 200 14.83 4.00 6.64
C GLY A 200 15.16 4.89 5.44
N GLU A 201 16.10 5.82 5.65
CA GLU A 201 16.58 6.74 4.63
C GLU A 201 18.11 6.77 4.56
N VAL A 202 18.64 6.53 3.38
CA VAL A 202 20.06 6.69 3.03
C VAL A 202 20.26 8.12 2.52
N ARG A 203 21.16 8.88 3.14
CA ARG A 203 21.49 10.25 2.74
C ARG A 203 22.87 10.30 2.11
N LEU A 204 22.95 10.82 0.89
CA LEU A 204 24.16 10.82 0.08
C LEU A 204 24.48 12.25 -0.36
N GLY A 205 25.75 12.65 -0.24
CA GLY A 205 26.21 13.96 -0.73
C GLY A 205 26.33 14.05 -2.26
N LYS A 206 26.43 12.90 -2.93
CA LYS A 206 26.54 12.78 -4.39
C LYS A 206 26.12 11.37 -4.82
N LYS A 207 25.93 11.19 -6.13
CA LYS A 207 25.73 9.87 -6.76
C LYS A 207 26.91 8.96 -6.45
N GLN A 208 26.64 7.72 -6.04
CA GLN A 208 27.68 6.73 -5.69
C GLN A 208 27.13 5.30 -5.64
N GLU A 209 28.03 4.33 -5.60
CA GLU A 209 27.72 2.94 -5.24
C GLU A 209 27.29 2.85 -3.78
N VAL A 210 26.16 2.19 -3.52
CA VAL A 210 25.64 1.98 -2.17
C VAL A 210 25.60 0.50 -1.87
N PRO A 211 26.17 0.04 -0.74
CA PRO A 211 26.20 -1.38 -0.40
C PRO A 211 24.79 -1.87 -0.05
N PHE A 212 24.47 -3.10 -0.45
CA PHE A 212 23.25 -3.78 -0.07
C PHE A 212 23.54 -5.11 0.63
N LYS A 213 22.58 -5.55 1.44
CA LYS A 213 22.43 -6.93 1.90
C LYS A 213 21.00 -7.38 1.69
N VAL A 214 20.83 -8.56 1.13
CA VAL A 214 19.53 -9.19 0.91
C VAL A 214 19.52 -10.58 1.52
N GLY A 215 18.37 -10.98 2.02
CA GLY A 215 18.08 -12.34 2.47
C GLY A 215 16.67 -12.73 2.07
N MET A 216 16.50 -13.97 1.64
CA MET A 216 15.20 -14.54 1.32
C MET A 216 15.11 -15.98 1.83
N ARG A 217 13.98 -16.34 2.43
CA ARG A 217 13.61 -17.72 2.78
C ARG A 217 12.19 -17.99 2.32
N SER A 218 11.92 -19.13 1.72
CA SER A 218 10.61 -19.51 1.22
C SER A 218 10.33 -20.97 1.49
N ILE A 219 9.06 -21.34 1.58
CA ILE A 219 8.60 -22.74 1.73
C ILE A 219 8.35 -23.41 0.36
N VAL A 220 8.40 -22.64 -0.72
CA VAL A 220 8.29 -23.07 -2.11
C VAL A 220 9.38 -22.38 -2.95
N PRO A 221 9.80 -22.95 -4.09
CA PRO A 221 10.72 -22.26 -5.00
C PRO A 221 10.16 -20.91 -5.47
N VAL A 222 11.03 -19.90 -5.59
CA VAL A 222 10.71 -18.65 -6.28
C VAL A 222 11.47 -18.54 -7.60
N ASP A 223 10.94 -17.80 -8.57
CA ASP A 223 11.59 -17.61 -9.86
C ASP A 223 12.49 -16.36 -9.89
N HIS A 224 12.11 -15.30 -9.18
CA HIS A 224 12.77 -14.00 -9.23
C HIS A 224 13.04 -13.45 -7.83
N LEU A 225 14.21 -12.83 -7.64
CA LEU A 225 14.57 -12.08 -6.44
C LEU A 225 15.29 -10.79 -6.87
N GLN A 226 14.63 -9.66 -6.69
CA GLN A 226 15.03 -8.40 -7.33
C GLN A 226 15.11 -7.25 -6.35
N ILE A 227 16.21 -6.50 -6.43
CA ILE A 227 16.26 -5.12 -5.92
C ILE A 227 15.71 -4.21 -7.01
N VAL A 228 14.61 -3.53 -6.70
CA VAL A 228 13.98 -2.55 -7.59
C VAL A 228 14.20 -1.17 -7.01
N CYS A 229 14.67 -0.23 -7.82
CA CYS A 229 14.81 1.18 -7.45
C CYS A 229 14.09 2.05 -8.47
N ASN A 230 13.25 2.97 -8.00
CA ASN A 230 12.47 3.90 -8.84
C ASN A 230 11.72 3.19 -10.00
N GLY A 231 11.12 2.03 -9.70
CA GLY A 231 10.38 1.22 -10.65
C GLY A 231 11.20 0.38 -11.64
N ARG A 232 12.54 0.38 -11.55
CA ARG A 232 13.43 -0.40 -12.42
C ARG A 232 14.23 -1.43 -11.64
N VAL A 233 14.47 -2.60 -12.22
CA VAL A 233 15.35 -3.63 -11.61
C VAL A 233 16.78 -3.10 -11.59
N ALA A 234 17.28 -2.78 -10.40
CA ALA A 234 18.65 -2.34 -10.18
C ALA A 234 19.60 -3.54 -10.05
N ARG A 235 19.10 -4.65 -9.49
CA ARG A 235 19.86 -5.90 -9.37
C ARG A 235 18.93 -7.11 -9.36
N GLU A 236 19.23 -8.09 -10.22
CA GLU A 236 18.73 -9.45 -10.10
C GLU A 236 19.67 -10.24 -9.18
N ILE A 237 19.10 -10.96 -8.21
CA ILE A 237 19.84 -11.80 -7.28
C ILE A 237 19.72 -13.24 -7.76
N GLU A 238 20.86 -13.87 -8.04
CA GLU A 238 20.90 -15.24 -8.51
C GLU A 238 20.34 -16.22 -7.46
N LEU A 239 19.30 -16.96 -7.84
CA LEU A 239 18.73 -18.04 -7.04
C LEU A 239 19.39 -19.37 -7.43
N LYS A 240 19.89 -20.11 -6.44
CA LYS A 240 20.63 -21.37 -6.64
C LYS A 240 19.86 -22.54 -6.03
N GLY A 241 20.21 -23.76 -6.47
CA GLY A 241 19.68 -24.99 -5.89
C GLY A 241 18.15 -25.09 -6.01
N ASP A 242 17.49 -25.29 -4.89
CA ASP A 242 16.03 -25.42 -4.79
C ASP A 242 15.27 -24.08 -4.95
N ARG A 243 15.99 -22.95 -4.99
CA ARG A 243 15.44 -21.59 -5.09
C ARG A 243 14.52 -21.21 -3.92
N GLN A 244 14.68 -21.86 -2.77
CA GLN A 244 13.94 -21.57 -1.54
C GLN A 244 14.72 -20.68 -0.57
N SER A 245 15.99 -20.43 -0.84
CA SER A 245 16.83 -19.53 -0.04
C SER A 245 17.81 -18.75 -0.89
N ALA A 246 18.13 -17.54 -0.45
CA ALA A 246 19.22 -16.74 -0.98
C ALA A 246 19.72 -15.76 0.07
N ASP A 247 21.02 -15.56 0.11
CA ASP A 247 21.67 -14.46 0.82
C ASP A 247 22.68 -13.84 -0.15
N ALA A 248 22.67 -12.52 -0.29
CA ALA A 248 23.62 -11.83 -1.14
C ALA A 248 24.01 -10.47 -0.56
N THR A 249 25.23 -10.07 -0.86
CA THR A 249 25.76 -8.74 -0.58
C THR A 249 26.41 -8.19 -1.84
N GLY A 250 26.43 -6.88 -1.99
CA GLY A 250 27.01 -6.21 -3.15
C GLY A 250 26.81 -4.72 -3.06
N SER A 251 26.90 -4.04 -4.20
CA SER A 251 26.54 -2.63 -4.33
C SER A 251 25.68 -2.40 -5.56
N ILE A 252 24.90 -1.32 -5.53
CA ILE A 252 24.17 -0.79 -6.68
C ILE A 252 24.49 0.70 -6.87
N PRO A 253 24.54 1.19 -8.11
CA PRO A 253 24.68 2.61 -8.38
C PRO A 253 23.39 3.34 -8.00
N ILE A 254 23.52 4.38 -7.17
CA ILE A 254 22.44 5.34 -6.92
C ILE A 254 22.71 6.61 -7.71
N GLU A 255 21.86 6.84 -8.71
CA GLU A 255 21.99 7.97 -9.64
C GLU A 255 21.18 9.21 -9.24
N GLY A 256 20.31 9.10 -8.23
CA GLY A 256 19.45 10.18 -7.78
C GLY A 256 18.66 9.83 -6.53
N SER A 257 17.91 10.79 -6.04
CA SER A 257 16.92 10.59 -4.97
C SER A 257 15.83 9.61 -5.42
N GLY A 258 15.20 8.94 -4.46
CA GLY A 258 14.13 7.99 -4.74
C GLY A 258 14.00 6.94 -3.65
N TRP A 259 13.79 5.71 -4.07
CA TRP A 259 13.50 4.58 -3.19
C TRP A 259 13.97 3.27 -3.81
N CYS A 260 14.21 2.28 -2.95
CA CYS A 260 14.47 0.90 -3.36
C CYS A 260 13.68 -0.09 -2.49
N VAL A 261 13.25 -1.20 -3.08
CA VAL A 261 12.63 -2.34 -2.38
C VAL A 261 13.34 -3.64 -2.80
N LEU A 262 13.19 -4.67 -1.96
CA LEU A 262 13.42 -6.06 -2.36
C LEU A 262 12.07 -6.70 -2.67
N ARG A 263 11.95 -7.42 -3.79
CA ARG A 263 10.79 -8.26 -4.09
C ARG A 263 11.22 -9.67 -4.48
N ALA A 264 10.40 -10.66 -4.13
CA ALA A 264 10.53 -12.04 -4.59
C ALA A 264 9.19 -12.49 -5.16
N PHE A 265 9.19 -13.19 -6.30
CA PHE A 265 7.96 -13.72 -6.88
C PHE A 265 8.21 -14.92 -7.79
N SER A 266 7.16 -15.67 -8.08
CA SER A 266 7.14 -16.69 -9.14
C SER A 266 6.25 -16.25 -10.30
N ASP A 267 6.49 -16.84 -11.48
CA ASP A 267 5.70 -16.58 -12.68
C ASP A 267 4.36 -17.32 -12.66
N LYS A 268 4.22 -18.33 -11.79
CA LYS A 268 3.04 -19.19 -11.65
C LYS A 268 2.72 -19.49 -10.18
N ALA A 269 1.53 -20.02 -9.95
CA ALA A 269 1.12 -20.59 -8.67
C ALA A 269 2.03 -21.76 -8.27
N GLU A 270 2.34 -21.86 -6.97
CA GLU A 270 3.19 -22.91 -6.40
C GLU A 270 2.56 -23.47 -5.11
N TYR A 271 2.30 -24.77 -5.08
CA TYR A 271 1.72 -25.44 -3.90
C TYR A 271 2.76 -25.55 -2.77
N PRO A 272 2.41 -25.30 -1.48
CA PRO A 272 1.07 -25.15 -0.93
C PRO A 272 0.57 -23.70 -0.77
N ILE A 273 1.15 -22.73 -1.48
CA ILE A 273 0.64 -21.34 -1.45
C ILE A 273 -0.63 -21.28 -2.30
N LEU A 274 -1.78 -21.21 -1.62
CA LEU A 274 -3.11 -21.20 -2.24
C LEU A 274 -3.49 -19.79 -2.73
N ASP A 275 -2.66 -19.23 -3.62
CA ASP A 275 -2.82 -17.88 -4.18
C ASP A 275 -2.46 -17.83 -5.69
N LEU A 276 -2.53 -16.66 -6.32
CA LEU A 276 -2.11 -16.39 -7.71
C LEU A 276 -0.70 -16.93 -8.02
N TYR A 277 0.25 -16.56 -7.16
CA TYR A 277 1.66 -16.91 -7.23
C TYR A 277 2.34 -16.50 -5.91
N PRO A 278 3.43 -17.17 -5.51
CA PRO A 278 4.31 -16.68 -4.45
C PRO A 278 4.74 -15.25 -4.73
N TYR A 279 4.57 -14.36 -3.76
CA TYR A 279 4.97 -12.97 -3.84
C TYR A 279 5.34 -12.42 -2.46
N ALA A 280 6.39 -11.60 -2.43
CA ALA A 280 6.74 -10.80 -1.27
C ALA A 280 7.42 -9.50 -1.70
N THR A 281 7.24 -8.44 -0.92
CA THR A 281 7.97 -7.17 -1.09
C THR A 281 8.22 -6.49 0.24
N THR A 282 9.37 -5.83 0.38
CA THR A 282 9.66 -4.98 1.53
C THR A 282 9.03 -3.60 1.35
N SER A 283 8.72 -2.90 2.45
CA SER A 283 8.54 -1.45 2.38
C SER A 283 9.82 -0.76 1.89
N PRO A 284 9.75 0.47 1.37
CA PRO A 284 10.88 1.09 0.71
C PRO A 284 11.98 1.49 1.68
N VAL A 285 13.24 1.33 1.26
CA VAL A 285 14.36 2.11 1.76
C VAL A 285 14.47 3.36 0.89
N TYR A 286 14.29 4.52 1.50
CA TYR A 286 14.36 5.80 0.78
C TYR A 286 15.81 6.24 0.60
N VAL A 287 16.06 6.99 -0.46
CA VAL A 287 17.39 7.52 -0.78
C VAL A 287 17.26 9.00 -1.12
N SER A 288 18.06 9.85 -0.47
CA SER A 288 18.18 11.26 -0.82
C SER A 288 19.60 11.58 -1.27
N VAL A 289 19.71 12.20 -2.44
CA VAL A 289 20.97 12.70 -3.00
C VAL A 289 20.87 14.22 -3.09
N VAL A 290 21.84 14.93 -2.49
CA VAL A 290 21.88 16.40 -2.50
C VAL A 290 21.77 16.92 -3.94
N GLY A 291 20.81 17.84 -4.18
CA GLY A 291 20.58 18.45 -5.48
C GLY A 291 19.88 17.57 -6.51
N SER A 292 19.45 16.35 -6.17
CA SER A 292 18.68 15.48 -7.06
C SER A 292 17.18 15.62 -6.80
N PRO A 293 16.35 15.87 -7.84
CA PRO A 293 14.90 15.86 -7.69
C PRO A 293 14.41 14.46 -7.30
N LEU A 294 13.29 14.42 -6.58
CA LEU A 294 12.64 13.18 -6.12
C LEU A 294 11.53 12.72 -7.08
N HIS A 295 10.98 13.62 -7.89
CA HIS A 295 9.72 13.41 -8.60
C HIS A 295 9.93 13.00 -10.07
N SER A 296 9.09 12.07 -10.54
CA SER A 296 8.97 11.65 -11.94
C SER A 296 7.83 12.42 -12.62
N PRO A 297 8.11 13.37 -13.53
CA PRO A 297 7.06 14.14 -14.21
C PRO A 297 6.09 13.26 -15.00
N ALA A 298 6.59 12.15 -15.57
CA ALA A 298 5.78 11.21 -16.34
C ALA A 298 4.79 10.43 -15.45
N ASP A 299 5.22 10.00 -14.26
CA ASP A 299 4.31 9.32 -13.32
C ASP A 299 3.34 10.31 -12.67
N ALA A 300 3.77 11.55 -12.43
CA ALA A 300 2.87 12.61 -11.98
C ALA A 300 1.79 12.91 -13.03
N ALA A 301 2.15 13.01 -14.30
CA ALA A 301 1.20 13.21 -15.40
C ALA A 301 0.21 12.05 -15.55
N TYR A 302 0.65 10.81 -15.28
CA TYR A 302 -0.23 9.64 -15.22
C TYR A 302 -1.32 9.82 -14.15
N PHE A 303 -0.98 10.33 -12.96
CA PHE A 303 -1.98 10.59 -11.92
C PHE A 303 -2.81 11.84 -12.16
N VAL A 304 -2.29 12.87 -12.83
CA VAL A 304 -3.13 13.99 -13.31
C VAL A 304 -4.23 13.45 -14.21
N ALA A 305 -3.89 12.61 -15.19
CA ALA A 305 -4.87 12.01 -16.10
C ALA A 305 -5.88 11.14 -15.35
N TRP A 306 -5.44 10.35 -14.37
CA TRP A 306 -6.34 9.56 -13.52
C TRP A 306 -7.32 10.44 -12.75
N VAL A 307 -6.82 11.46 -12.04
CA VAL A 307 -7.68 12.34 -11.23
C VAL A 307 -8.62 13.16 -12.11
N ASP A 308 -8.21 13.52 -13.33
CA ASP A 308 -9.12 14.12 -14.33
C ASP A 308 -10.31 13.21 -14.65
N ARG A 309 -10.10 11.89 -14.78
CA ARG A 309 -11.19 10.91 -14.94
C ARG A 309 -12.11 10.89 -13.72
N LEU A 310 -11.56 10.91 -12.51
CA LEU A 310 -12.35 10.94 -11.27
C LEU A 310 -13.22 12.20 -11.18
N ILE A 311 -12.65 13.37 -11.48
CA ILE A 311 -13.37 14.65 -11.47
C ILE A 311 -14.51 14.61 -12.50
N ALA A 312 -14.23 14.15 -13.73
CA ALA A 312 -15.23 14.04 -14.78
C ALA A 312 -16.38 13.09 -14.37
N ALA A 313 -16.03 11.93 -13.81
CA ALA A 313 -17.00 10.92 -13.37
C ALA A 313 -17.86 11.43 -12.20
N ALA A 314 -17.24 12.06 -11.19
CA ALA A 314 -17.93 12.67 -10.06
C ALA A 314 -18.90 13.78 -10.49
N ARG A 315 -18.48 14.66 -11.42
CA ARG A 315 -19.30 15.73 -11.98
C ARG A 315 -20.47 15.19 -12.81
N GLY A 316 -20.25 14.11 -13.56
CA GLY A 316 -21.26 13.47 -14.40
C GLY A 316 -22.26 12.60 -13.64
N SER A 317 -21.94 12.18 -12.42
CA SER A 317 -22.81 11.34 -11.60
C SER A 317 -24.06 12.10 -11.11
N ALA A 318 -25.20 11.40 -11.16
CA ALA A 318 -26.45 11.82 -10.53
C ALA A 318 -26.61 11.28 -9.09
N ASN A 319 -25.68 10.44 -8.64
CA ASN A 319 -25.76 9.73 -7.36
C ASN A 319 -25.18 10.60 -6.23
N TRP A 320 -25.89 11.68 -5.90
CA TRP A 320 -25.56 12.61 -4.81
C TRP A 320 -26.85 12.96 -4.05
N ASN A 321 -26.81 13.05 -2.72
CA ASN A 321 -27.99 13.50 -1.97
C ASN A 321 -28.16 15.02 -2.06
N THR A 322 -27.04 15.75 -2.10
CA THR A 322 -27.03 17.20 -2.16
C THR A 322 -25.93 17.72 -3.08
N GLU A 323 -26.11 18.93 -3.61
CA GLU A 323 -25.08 19.61 -4.37
C GLU A 323 -23.83 19.91 -3.51
N ALA A 324 -24.00 20.13 -2.20
CA ALA A 324 -22.89 20.38 -1.29
C ALA A 324 -21.97 19.16 -1.14
N GLU A 325 -22.53 17.95 -1.06
CA GLU A 325 -21.77 16.69 -1.09
C GLU A 325 -20.91 16.61 -2.36
N LYS A 326 -21.55 16.83 -3.52
CA LYS A 326 -20.89 16.80 -4.82
C LYS A 326 -19.75 17.82 -4.91
N GLN A 327 -20.01 19.07 -4.56
CA GLN A 327 -18.99 20.13 -4.63
C GLN A 327 -17.85 19.88 -3.66
N GLY A 328 -18.13 19.34 -2.46
CA GLY A 328 -17.10 18.96 -1.50
C GLY A 328 -16.15 17.90 -2.04
N VAL A 329 -16.69 16.82 -2.63
CA VAL A 329 -15.87 15.75 -3.21
C VAL A 329 -15.11 16.24 -4.46
N VAL A 330 -15.77 16.96 -5.36
CA VAL A 330 -15.11 17.51 -6.56
C VAL A 330 -13.98 18.46 -6.18
N GLY A 331 -14.18 19.35 -5.21
CA GLY A 331 -13.14 20.27 -4.74
C GLY A 331 -11.94 19.54 -4.14
N LEU A 332 -12.18 18.45 -3.41
CA LEU A 332 -11.12 17.59 -2.86
C LEU A 332 -10.29 16.92 -3.97
N LEU A 333 -10.96 16.40 -5.01
CA LEU A 333 -10.28 15.81 -6.17
C LEU A 333 -9.49 16.87 -6.96
N GLU A 334 -10.02 18.08 -7.11
CA GLU A 334 -9.31 19.20 -7.75
C GLU A 334 -8.05 19.62 -6.98
N GLU A 335 -8.11 19.67 -5.64
CA GLU A 335 -6.92 19.93 -4.81
C GLU A 335 -5.85 18.85 -5.06
N ALA A 336 -6.26 17.58 -5.04
CA ALA A 336 -5.34 16.46 -5.25
C ALA A 336 -4.70 16.51 -6.65
N ARG A 337 -5.50 16.80 -7.68
CA ARG A 337 -5.02 17.01 -9.05
C ARG A 337 -3.95 18.09 -9.10
N GLY A 338 -4.16 19.22 -8.44
CA GLY A 338 -3.21 20.33 -8.41
C GLY A 338 -1.85 19.93 -7.83
N LYS A 339 -1.81 19.04 -6.84
CA LYS A 339 -0.55 18.55 -6.27
C LYS A 339 0.26 17.72 -7.27
N TYR A 340 -0.38 16.86 -8.06
CA TYR A 340 0.29 16.13 -9.13
C TYR A 340 0.71 17.04 -10.28
N ASP A 341 -0.10 18.05 -10.61
CA ASP A 341 0.22 19.01 -11.67
C ASP A 341 1.51 19.78 -11.38
N VAL A 342 1.73 20.18 -10.12
CA VAL A 342 2.99 20.77 -9.64
C VAL A 342 4.17 19.81 -9.74
N MET A 343 3.95 18.50 -9.57
CA MET A 343 5.02 17.49 -9.71
C MET A 343 5.34 17.15 -11.16
N ALA A 344 4.40 17.42 -12.07
CA ALA A 344 4.53 17.16 -13.50
C ALA A 344 5.29 18.25 -14.27
N HIS A 345 5.48 19.44 -13.67
CA HIS A 345 6.07 20.63 -14.31
C HIS A 345 7.23 21.22 -13.51
#